data_AF-A0A529HB21-F1
#
_entry.id   AF-A0A529HB21-F1
#
_cell.length_a   1.000
_cell.length_b   1.000
_cell.length_c   1.000
_cell.angle_alpha   90.00
_cell.angle_beta   90.00
_cell.angle_gamma   90.00
#
_symmetry.space_group_name_H-M   'P 1'
#
loop_
_entity.id
_entity.type
_entity.pdbx_description
1 polymer ?
#
loop_
_entity_poly.entity_id
_entity_poly.type
_entity_poly.pdbx_seq_one_letter_code
_entity_poly.pdbx_strand_id
1 'polypeptide(L)'
;QGELISDKLNLLRFEQYPPDATKGLRQFTLAEIAEYLGVTQNHIKKLHLEGKGPIPATTPSGRRTYTADQMLELRQYLDKHGRADFKRYVPH
;
A
#
# COMPACT_ATOMS: atom_id res chain seq x y z
N GLN A 1 11.94 -36.28 33.74
CA GLN A 1 11.14 -36.29 32.48
C GLN A 1 10.46 -34.93 32.16
N GLY A 2 10.72 -33.84 32.91
CA GLY A 2 10.09 -32.53 32.67
C GLY A 2 10.78 -31.65 31.61
N GLU A 3 12.07 -31.87 31.33
CA GLU A 3 12.84 -31.02 30.39
C GLU A 3 12.39 -31.20 28.93
N LEU A 4 12.07 -32.44 28.52
CA LEU A 4 11.62 -32.75 27.16
C LEU A 4 10.29 -32.09 26.78
N ILE A 5 9.46 -31.76 27.77
CA ILE A 5 8.18 -31.07 27.55
C ILE A 5 8.43 -29.55 27.43
N SER A 6 9.40 -29.02 28.17
CA SER A 6 9.76 -27.60 28.13
C SER A 6 10.41 -27.20 26.80
N ASP A 7 11.30 -28.04 26.26
CA ASP A 7 11.88 -27.83 24.92
C ASP A 7 10.83 -27.82 23.81
N LYS A 8 9.86 -28.74 23.91
CA LYS A 8 8.78 -28.87 22.92
C LYS A 8 7.81 -27.67 22.95
N LEU A 9 7.59 -27.08 24.13
CA LEU A 9 6.81 -25.85 24.29
C LEU A 9 7.54 -24.61 23.74
N ASN A 10 8.86 -24.54 23.88
CA ASN A 10 9.65 -23.44 23.31
C ASN A 10 9.70 -23.48 21.77
N LEU A 11 9.80 -24.67 21.18
CA LEU A 11 9.77 -24.85 19.72
C LEU A 11 8.46 -24.38 19.09
N LEU A 12 7.31 -24.70 19.69
CA LEU A 12 6.00 -24.25 19.22
C LEU A 12 5.82 -22.72 19.29
N ARG A 13 6.53 -22.05 20.21
CA ARG A 13 6.48 -20.59 20.35
C ARG A 13 7.13 -19.85 19.17
N PHE A 14 8.10 -20.47 18.49
CA PHE A 14 8.77 -19.88 17.33
C PHE A 14 7.97 -20.05 16.02
N GLU A 15 7.15 -21.09 15.88
CA GLU A 15 6.30 -21.27 14.69
C GLU A 15 5.07 -20.35 14.68
N GLN A 16 4.50 -20.05 15.86
CA GLN A 16 3.25 -19.29 15.96
C GLN A 16 3.43 -17.76 15.88
N TYR A 17 4.65 -17.27 16.06
CA TYR A 17 4.97 -15.84 16.06
C TYR A 17 6.20 -15.58 15.20
N PRO A 18 6.08 -15.58 13.85
CA PRO A 18 7.16 -15.08 13.01
C PRO A 18 7.55 -13.67 13.49
N PRO A 19 8.82 -13.42 13.86
CA PRO A 19 9.28 -12.13 14.38
C PRO A 19 9.15 -10.98 13.35
N ASP A 20 8.92 -11.33 12.09
CA ASP A 20 8.62 -10.43 10.98
C ASP A 20 7.11 -10.19 10.75
N ALA A 21 6.26 -10.50 11.73
CA ALA A 21 4.85 -10.09 11.73
C ALA A 21 4.71 -8.58 11.96
N THR A 22 5.38 -7.78 11.13
CA THR A 22 5.08 -6.37 10.95
C THR A 22 3.67 -6.28 10.38
N LYS A 23 2.78 -5.59 11.08
CA LYS A 23 1.43 -5.30 10.57
C LYS A 23 1.60 -4.35 9.38
N GLY A 24 1.74 -4.92 8.18
CA GLY A 24 1.78 -4.16 6.95
C GLY A 24 0.47 -3.37 6.78
N LEU A 25 0.58 -2.19 6.19
CA LEU A 25 -0.61 -1.45 5.76
C LEU A 25 -1.35 -2.29 4.73
N ARG A 26 -2.67 -2.39 4.88
CA ARG A 26 -3.54 -2.97 3.85
C ARG A 26 -3.33 -2.19 2.54
N GLN A 27 -3.38 -2.89 1.42
CA GLN A 27 -3.41 -2.21 0.13
C GLN A 27 -4.68 -1.35 0.00
N PHE A 28 -4.48 -0.14 -0.51
CA PHE A 28 -5.54 0.84 -0.71
C PHE A 28 -6.22 0.60 -2.05
N THR A 29 -7.54 0.68 -2.07
CA THR A 29 -8.32 0.67 -3.29
C THR A 29 -8.17 1.99 -4.04
N LEU A 30 -8.45 1.95 -5.34
CA LEU A 30 -8.49 3.15 -6.17
C LEU A 30 -9.42 4.25 -5.60
N ALA A 31 -10.53 3.86 -4.96
CA ALA A 31 -11.49 4.80 -4.38
C ALA A 31 -10.89 5.53 -3.17
N GLU A 32 -10.25 4.80 -2.26
CA GLU A 32 -9.58 5.37 -1.09
C GLU A 32 -8.46 6.34 -1.51
N ILE A 33 -7.66 5.96 -2.51
CA ILE A 33 -6.56 6.82 -2.99
C ILE A 33 -7.09 8.10 -3.62
N ALA A 34 -8.17 8.02 -4.40
CA ALA A 34 -8.85 9.18 -4.96
C ALA A 34 -9.30 10.14 -3.85
N GLU A 35 -9.87 9.60 -2.77
CA GLU A 35 -10.29 10.38 -1.62
C GLU A 35 -9.10 11.02 -0.88
N TYR A 36 -8.06 10.25 -0.57
CA TYR A 36 -6.86 10.75 0.12
C TYR A 36 -6.08 11.81 -0.68
N LEU A 37 -5.97 11.61 -2.00
CA LEU A 37 -5.28 12.54 -2.88
C LEU A 37 -6.22 13.65 -3.40
N GLY A 38 -7.50 13.63 -3.06
CA GLY A 38 -8.47 14.63 -3.55
C GLY A 38 -8.53 14.73 -5.08
N VAL A 39 -8.30 13.62 -5.79
CA VAL A 39 -8.38 13.53 -7.25
C VAL A 39 -9.48 12.55 -7.65
N THR A 40 -9.99 12.64 -8.87
CA THR A 40 -10.99 11.68 -9.34
C THR A 40 -10.37 10.31 -9.61
N GLN A 41 -11.08 9.22 -9.31
CA GLN A 41 -10.66 7.85 -9.64
C GLN A 41 -10.27 7.67 -11.12
N ASN A 42 -10.98 8.34 -12.04
CA ASN A 42 -10.66 8.32 -13.46
C ASN A 42 -9.30 8.95 -13.78
N HIS A 43 -8.88 9.98 -13.04
CA HIS A 43 -7.57 10.58 -13.23
C HIS A 43 -6.44 9.61 -12.87
N ILE A 44 -6.58 8.89 -11.75
CA ILE A 44 -5.62 7.86 -11.34
C ILE A 44 -5.61 6.69 -12.34
N LYS A 45 -6.79 6.25 -12.83
CA LYS A 45 -6.85 5.22 -13.90
C LYS A 45 -6.14 5.69 -15.16
N LYS A 46 -6.38 6.92 -15.59
CA LYS A 46 -5.74 7.50 -16.78
C LYS A 46 -4.23 7.52 -16.61
N LEU A 47 -3.74 7.96 -15.45
CA LEU A 47 -2.32 8.01 -15.15
C LEU A 47 -1.64 6.63 -15.24
N HIS A 48 -2.32 5.61 -14.71
CA HIS A 48 -1.88 4.23 -14.83
C HIS A 48 -1.90 3.72 -16.29
N LEU A 49 -2.94 4.04 -17.06
CA LEU A 49 -3.02 3.68 -18.48
C LEU A 49 -1.97 4.39 -19.35
N GLU A 50 -1.58 5.60 -18.98
CA GLU A 50 -0.51 6.35 -19.64
C GLU A 50 0.90 5.86 -19.26
N GLY A 51 1.02 4.90 -18.33
CA GLY A 51 2.31 4.38 -17.85
C GLY A 51 3.11 5.41 -17.04
N LYS A 52 2.47 6.50 -16.59
CA LYS A 52 3.12 7.62 -15.87
C LYS A 52 2.95 7.52 -14.34
N GLY A 53 2.47 6.38 -13.86
CA GLY A 53 2.25 6.14 -12.43
C GLY A 53 2.73 4.76 -12.01
N PRO A 54 2.65 4.45 -10.71
CA PRO A 54 3.05 3.15 -10.17
C PRO A 54 2.20 2.01 -10.73
N ILE A 55 2.74 0.79 -10.65
CA ILE A 55 2.09 -0.42 -11.13
C ILE A 55 1.20 -1.00 -10.02
N PRO A 56 -0.13 -0.80 -10.02
CA PRO A 56 -1.02 -1.36 -9.02
C PRO A 56 -1.03 -2.89 -9.09
N ALA A 57 -1.25 -3.51 -7.93
CA ALA A 57 -1.71 -4.88 -7.89
C ALA A 57 -3.10 -4.94 -8.53
N THR A 58 -3.24 -5.74 -9.59
CA THR A 58 -4.51 -5.90 -10.29
C THR A 58 -5.05 -7.29 -10.00
N THR A 59 -6.20 -7.34 -9.35
CA THR A 59 -6.93 -8.60 -9.17
C THR A 59 -7.45 -9.12 -10.51
N PRO A 60 -7.70 -10.44 -10.66
CA PRO A 60 -8.29 -10.99 -11.88
C PRO A 60 -9.67 -10.40 -12.23
N SER A 61 -10.37 -9.79 -11.25
CA SER A 61 -11.60 -9.02 -11.45
C SER A 61 -11.36 -7.61 -12.04
N GLY A 62 -10.11 -7.19 -12.26
CA GLY A 62 -9.75 -5.87 -12.79
C GLY A 62 -9.75 -4.75 -11.73
N ARG A 63 -9.93 -5.07 -10.45
CA ARG A 63 -9.78 -4.10 -9.36
C ARG A 63 -8.31 -3.83 -9.12
N ARG A 64 -7.96 -2.54 -9.02
CA ARG A 64 -6.61 -2.05 -8.78
C ARG A 64 -6.47 -1.66 -7.32
N THR A 65 -5.44 -2.20 -6.69
CA THR A 65 -5.02 -1.87 -5.33
C THR A 65 -3.59 -1.38 -5.35
N TYR A 66 -3.28 -0.42 -4.48
CA TYR A 66 -1.97 0.20 -4.41
C TYR A 66 -1.41 0.06 -2.99
N THR A 67 -0.09 -0.03 -2.90
CA THR A 67 0.61 0.01 -1.61
C THR A 67 0.76 1.45 -1.12
N ALA A 68 1.16 1.63 0.14
CA ALA A 68 1.45 2.94 0.70
C ALA A 68 2.59 3.66 -0.07
N ASP A 69 3.60 2.89 -0.51
CA ASP A 69 4.73 3.39 -1.29
C ASP A 69 4.26 3.92 -2.65
N GLN A 70 3.41 3.17 -3.35
CA GLN A 70 2.81 3.59 -4.62
C GLN A 70 1.90 4.81 -4.46
N MET A 71 1.20 4.92 -3.32
CA MET A 71 0.44 6.12 -3.00
C MET A 71 1.36 7.34 -2.84
N LEU A 72 2.56 7.17 -2.27
CA LEU A 72 3.56 8.23 -2.17
C LEU A 72 4.13 8.60 -3.56
N GLU A 73 4.40 7.62 -4.42
CA GLU A 73 4.81 7.88 -5.81
C GLU A 73 3.75 8.68 -6.57
N LEU A 74 2.47 8.30 -6.45
CA LEU A 74 1.35 9.06 -7.02
C LEU A 74 1.31 10.48 -6.49
N ARG A 75 1.55 10.66 -5.19
CA ARG A 75 1.57 11.97 -4.53
C ARG A 75 2.68 12.85 -5.09
N GLN A 76 3.89 12.32 -5.26
CA GLN A 76 5.03 13.04 -5.85
C GLN A 76 4.79 13.37 -7.33
N TYR A 77 4.18 12.46 -8.08
CA TYR A 77 3.84 12.69 -9.47
C TYR A 77 2.80 13.82 -9.60
N LEU A 78 1.74 13.76 -8.80
CA LEU A 78 0.69 14.80 -8.79
C LEU A 78 1.21 16.14 -8.30
N ASP A 79 2.20 16.17 -7.40
CA ASP A 79 2.84 17.41 -6.96
C ASP A 79 3.63 18.07 -8.11
N LYS A 80 4.35 17.25 -8.91
CA LYS A 80 5.14 17.72 -10.07
C LYS A 80 4.30 18.12 -11.28
N HIS A 81 3.19 17.42 -11.53
CA HIS A 81 2.39 17.56 -12.75
C HIS A 81 0.98 18.12 -12.53
N GLY A 82 0.57 18.27 -11.27
CA GLY A 82 -0.74 18.79 -10.89
C GLY A 82 -0.80 20.31 -11.02
N ARG A 83 -2.03 20.84 -11.00
CA ARG A 83 -2.25 22.27 -10.91
C ARG A 83 -1.90 22.72 -9.49
N ALA A 84 -0.95 23.66 -9.38
CA ALA A 84 -0.43 24.22 -8.13
C ALA A 84 -1.48 24.87 -7.21
N ASP A 85 -2.73 25.00 -7.68
CA ASP A 85 -3.80 25.75 -7.04
C ASP A 85 -4.58 24.97 -5.95
N PHE A 86 -4.55 23.63 -5.93
CA PHE A 86 -5.55 22.86 -5.17
C PHE A 86 -5.10 22.09 -3.93
N LYS A 87 -3.82 21.74 -3.75
CA LYS A 87 -3.31 21.12 -2.51
C LYS A 87 -1.81 20.89 -2.55
N ARG A 88 -1.13 21.15 -1.43
CA ARG A 88 0.22 20.63 -1.17
C ARG A 88 0.10 19.13 -0.94
N TYR A 89 0.54 18.34 -1.91
CA TYR A 89 0.43 16.88 -1.84
C TYR A 89 1.52 16.30 -0.94
N VAL A 90 2.70 16.92 -0.85
CA VAL A 90 3.79 16.48 0.03
C VAL A 90 3.91 17.45 1.24
N PRO A 91 3.92 16.97 2.50
CA PRO A 91 4.25 17.81 3.64
C PRO A 91 5.76 18.11 3.66
N HIS A 92 6.14 19.36 3.91
CA HIS A 92 7.53 19.82 4.12
C HIS A 92 7.90 19.80 5.59
#